data_AF-A0A2E6QWE9-F1
#
_entry.id   AF-A0A2E6QWE9-F1
#
_cell.length_a   1.000
_cell.length_b   1.000
_cell.length_c   1.000
_cell.angle_alpha   90.00
_cell.angle_beta   90.00
_cell.angle_gamma   90.00
#
_symmetry.space_group_name_H-M   'P 1'
#
loop_
_entity.id
_entity.type
_entity.pdbx_description
1 polymer ?
#
loop_
_entity_poly.entity_id
_entity_poly.type
_entity_poly.pdbx_seq_one_letter_code
_entity_poly.pdbx_strand_id
1 'polypeptide(L)'
;MVCICLMGSSLVMKSIYMSNNSTMKFQFSIYFFATLFSSLSTAQIFFSEYAEGSSYNKYLEIYNYSPETINLNEYAFPSCSNGCDVDGEWDYMNYFPDGASIAPGDVYVITHPNASDPESQYYSEEIAIYSDHEFSYLSNGDDVFALIHVDSGLVFDVIGAMGPDPGDGWDVAGVTNATKDHTLVRKSSVSSGNLGDWMSSAGVDVSDSEWIVFDNETWDNLGFHIYENNGSDDILGCMCEDASNYMSSATIDDGSCVIDGGCSDPDALNYSGDVCGVVTFINEDCEYETVDISGCYTDDMACNYFDFNYQITGSNMTINVPLIALEENDIIGAFYVNQDGFLVCGGSGVFEGEQMAIAVWADDPSTNTIDGFDVGDTFIFLVLRNGVVFETTSIMNTQAPFVGTFLINGFGQITNLSIDDPFLQDCVYPPLGYDCDGNSISIEEDNLAGRYVVETIDLLGRNFSGNSIQELKIIIYSDGSVEKKYYLNH
;
A
#
# COMPACT_ATOMS: atom_id res chain seq x y z
N MET A 1 -24.78 56.43 36.53
CA MET A 1 -23.36 56.85 36.54
C MET A 1 -22.53 55.69 37.05
N VAL A 2 -22.10 54.82 36.14
CA VAL A 2 -20.73 54.30 35.94
C VAL A 2 -20.65 54.12 34.42
N CYS A 3 -19.61 54.68 33.82
CA CYS A 3 -19.37 54.71 32.39
C CYS A 3 -18.18 53.78 32.13
N ILE A 4 -18.30 52.82 31.23
CA ILE A 4 -17.14 52.16 30.61
C ILE A 4 -17.39 52.25 29.10
N CYS A 5 -16.46 52.91 28.43
CA CYS A 5 -16.43 53.11 26.99
C CYS A 5 -15.32 52.21 26.46
N LEU A 6 -15.64 51.27 25.58
CA LEU A 6 -14.69 50.65 24.67
C LEU A 6 -15.25 50.79 23.27
N MET A 7 -14.49 51.50 22.44
CA MET A 7 -14.80 51.81 21.06
C MET A 7 -14.54 50.58 20.19
N GLY A 8 -15.45 50.31 19.24
CA GLY A 8 -15.25 49.34 18.19
C GLY A 8 -16.52 48.59 17.80
N SER A 9 -17.39 49.26 17.04
CA SER A 9 -18.53 48.71 16.27
C SER A 9 -19.54 47.81 17.01
N SER A 10 -20.59 48.43 17.58
CA SER A 10 -21.82 47.73 17.97
C SER A 10 -23.07 48.37 17.36
N LEU A 11 -23.83 47.55 16.64
CA LEU A 11 -25.23 47.78 16.27
C LEU A 11 -26.08 47.30 17.45
N VAL A 12 -26.34 48.18 18.43
CA VAL A 12 -27.24 47.86 19.55
C VAL A 12 -28.65 48.36 19.23
N MET A 13 -29.56 47.42 18.99
CA MET A 13 -30.99 47.70 18.87
C MET A 13 -31.57 48.01 20.26
N LYS A 14 -32.04 49.24 20.45
CA LYS A 14 -32.56 49.77 21.72
C LYS A 14 -34.04 49.38 21.86
N SER A 15 -34.39 48.49 22.78
CA SER A 15 -35.80 48.19 23.12
C SER A 15 -36.30 49.15 24.21
N ILE A 16 -37.24 50.02 23.83
CA ILE A 16 -37.97 50.92 24.75
C ILE A 16 -39.21 50.17 25.24
N TYR A 17 -39.28 49.93 26.54
CA TYR A 17 -40.51 49.50 27.22
C TYR A 17 -41.40 50.72 27.46
N MET A 18 -42.62 50.73 26.93
CA MET A 18 -43.71 51.58 27.40
C MET A 18 -44.92 50.71 27.74
N SER A 19 -45.40 50.83 28.98
CA SER A 19 -46.61 50.15 29.45
C SER A 19 -47.88 50.85 28.98
N ASN A 20 -48.98 50.07 28.98
CA ASN A 20 -50.40 50.44 29.01
C ASN A 20 -51.16 50.21 27.69
N ASN A 21 -51.70 49.00 27.50
CA ASN A 21 -53.16 48.84 27.45
C ASN A 21 -53.56 47.36 27.46
N SER A 22 -54.49 47.02 28.34
CA SER A 22 -55.12 45.72 28.47
C SER A 22 -56.15 45.52 27.36
N THR A 23 -55.75 44.89 26.24
CA THR A 23 -56.57 44.02 25.37
C THR A 23 -55.93 43.89 23.99
N MET A 24 -55.22 42.79 23.72
CA MET A 24 -55.17 42.18 22.39
C MET A 24 -54.59 40.77 22.50
N LYS A 25 -55.48 39.78 22.38
CA LYS A 25 -55.08 38.40 22.09
C LYS A 25 -54.51 38.37 20.68
N PHE A 26 -53.20 38.24 20.56
CA PHE A 26 -52.55 37.85 19.31
C PHE A 26 -51.60 36.71 19.64
N GLN A 27 -51.83 35.55 19.01
CA GLN A 27 -50.96 34.40 19.10
C GLN A 27 -49.56 34.81 18.64
N PHE A 28 -48.65 35.00 19.58
CA PHE A 28 -47.22 34.99 19.30
C PHE A 28 -46.79 33.53 19.37
N SER A 29 -46.72 32.87 18.21
CA SER A 29 -45.83 31.71 18.09
C SER A 29 -44.43 32.20 18.40
N ILE A 30 -43.89 31.76 19.53
CA ILE A 30 -42.49 31.95 19.90
C ILE A 30 -41.69 31.14 18.88
N TYR A 31 -41.24 31.79 17.81
CA TYR A 31 -40.09 31.30 17.07
C TYR A 31 -38.90 31.54 18.00
N PHE A 32 -38.52 30.48 18.71
CA PHE A 32 -37.22 30.41 19.36
C PHE A 32 -36.21 30.44 18.22
N PHE A 33 -35.73 31.63 17.87
CA PHE A 33 -34.57 31.79 17.01
C PHE A 33 -33.40 31.28 17.85
N ALA A 34 -33.16 29.96 17.78
CA ALA A 34 -31.89 29.39 18.19
C ALA A 34 -30.86 30.05 17.29
N THR A 35 -30.24 31.12 17.80
CA THR A 35 -28.95 31.55 17.28
C THR A 35 -28.03 30.36 17.52
N LEU A 36 -27.87 29.51 16.51
CA LEU A 36 -26.69 28.68 16.41
C LEU A 36 -25.52 29.66 16.48
N PHE A 37 -24.88 29.74 17.64
CA PHE A 37 -23.47 30.07 17.66
C PHE A 37 -22.82 28.90 16.94
N SER A 38 -22.66 29.03 15.62
CA SER A 38 -21.58 28.33 14.94
C SER A 38 -20.31 28.91 15.55
N SER A 39 -19.72 28.22 16.52
CA SER A 39 -18.29 28.36 16.74
C SER A 39 -17.67 28.10 15.37
N LEU A 40 -17.11 29.13 14.76
CA LEU A 40 -16.07 28.90 13.77
C LEU A 40 -15.04 28.09 14.54
N SER A 41 -14.97 26.79 14.27
CA SER A 41 -13.81 25.98 14.61
C SER A 41 -12.67 26.64 13.86
N THR A 42 -11.95 27.54 14.53
CA THR A 42 -10.70 28.04 14.00
C THR A 42 -9.80 26.82 13.86
N ALA A 43 -9.22 26.62 12.68
CA ALA A 43 -8.14 25.66 12.50
C ALA A 43 -7.18 25.73 13.69
N GLN A 44 -6.89 24.59 14.29
CA GLN A 44 -6.17 24.52 15.56
C GLN A 44 -5.00 23.58 15.35
N ILE A 45 -3.95 24.14 14.76
CA ILE A 45 -2.67 23.48 14.58
C ILE A 45 -1.63 24.08 15.53
N PHE A 46 -0.73 23.23 16.02
CA PHE A 46 0.36 23.64 16.92
C PHE A 46 1.51 22.63 16.86
N PHE A 47 2.69 23.01 17.32
CA PHE A 47 3.82 22.11 17.47
C PHE A 47 3.55 21.13 18.61
N SER A 48 3.42 19.86 18.26
CA SER A 48 3.27 18.74 19.20
C SER A 48 4.61 18.20 19.64
N GLU A 49 5.64 18.29 18.80
CA GLU A 49 6.99 17.84 19.12
C GLU A 49 8.08 18.68 18.44
N TYR A 50 9.21 18.81 19.11
CA TYR A 50 10.42 19.46 18.61
C TYR A 50 11.63 18.66 19.06
N ALA A 51 12.57 18.46 18.14
CA ALA A 51 13.82 17.76 18.45
C ALA A 51 15.04 18.51 17.94
N GLU A 52 15.99 18.74 18.85
CA GLU A 52 17.35 19.12 18.54
C GLU A 52 18.27 17.98 18.98
N GLY A 53 18.33 16.93 18.16
CA GLY A 53 19.12 15.75 18.45
C GLY A 53 20.55 15.81 17.93
N SER A 54 21.29 14.72 18.14
CA SER A 54 22.69 14.63 17.75
C SER A 54 22.86 14.76 16.23
N SER A 55 23.79 15.61 15.83
CA SER A 55 24.14 15.87 14.42
C SER A 55 22.95 16.39 13.59
N TYR A 56 22.20 15.48 12.98
CA TYR A 56 21.11 15.78 12.05
C TYR A 56 19.77 15.21 12.47
N ASN A 57 19.69 14.54 13.64
CA ASN A 57 18.44 14.00 14.17
C ASN A 57 17.57 15.15 14.69
N LYS A 58 16.98 15.91 13.75
CA LYS A 58 16.28 17.15 14.01
C LYS A 58 14.97 17.15 13.24
N TYR A 59 13.91 17.60 13.90
CA TYR A 59 12.61 17.75 13.28
C TYR A 59 11.68 18.70 14.04
N LEU A 60 10.58 19.06 13.37
CA LEU A 60 9.40 19.71 13.92
C LEU A 60 8.19 18.83 13.61
N GLU A 61 7.34 18.59 14.60
CA GLU A 61 6.06 17.93 14.42
C GLU A 61 4.91 18.89 14.70
N ILE A 62 3.92 18.92 13.81
CA ILE A 62 2.75 19.79 13.90
C ILE A 62 1.50 18.93 13.97
N TYR A 63 0.71 19.10 15.01
CA TYR A 63 -0.53 18.37 15.21
C TYR A 63 -1.77 19.18 14.80
N ASN A 64 -2.76 18.52 14.22
CA ASN A 64 -4.07 19.09 13.92
C ASN A 64 -5.14 18.65 14.92
N TYR A 65 -5.43 19.54 15.87
CA TYR A 65 -6.50 19.35 16.87
C TYR A 65 -7.91 19.60 16.29
N SER A 66 -8.01 20.17 15.10
CA SER A 66 -9.32 20.54 14.54
C SER A 66 -10.06 19.33 13.96
N PRO A 67 -11.40 19.34 13.90
CA PRO A 67 -12.20 18.25 13.36
C PRO A 67 -12.19 18.19 11.82
N GLU A 68 -11.42 19.05 11.15
CA GLU A 68 -11.38 19.17 9.70
C GLU A 68 -9.94 19.02 9.21
N THR A 69 -9.76 18.55 7.97
CA THR A 69 -8.44 18.52 7.34
C THR A 69 -7.94 19.95 7.12
N ILE A 70 -6.70 20.20 7.51
CA ILE A 70 -6.03 21.49 7.34
C ILE A 70 -5.18 21.50 6.08
N ASN A 71 -5.40 22.49 5.23
CA ASN A 71 -4.56 22.75 4.06
C ASN A 71 -3.36 23.63 4.47
N LEU A 72 -2.15 23.07 4.44
CA LEU A 72 -0.94 23.77 4.89
C LEU A 72 -0.47 24.84 3.91
N ASN A 73 -1.01 24.91 2.69
CA ASN A 73 -0.75 26.03 1.78
C ASN A 73 -1.25 27.37 2.33
N GLU A 74 -2.17 27.37 3.31
CA GLU A 74 -2.66 28.57 4.01
C GLU A 74 -1.72 29.00 5.16
N TYR A 75 -0.72 28.18 5.48
CA TYR A 75 0.19 28.34 6.60
C TYR A 75 1.65 28.43 6.15
N ALA A 76 2.48 28.93 7.06
CA ALA A 76 3.92 29.01 6.91
C ALA A 76 4.58 28.74 8.26
N PHE A 77 5.85 28.34 8.23
CA PHE A 77 6.66 28.09 9.42
C PHE A 77 7.90 28.99 9.46
N PRO A 78 7.73 30.32 9.63
CA PRO A 78 8.87 31.23 9.64
C PRO A 78 9.82 30.94 10.80
N SER A 79 11.08 31.34 10.60
CA SER A 79 12.13 31.16 11.60
C SER A 79 13.01 32.40 11.75
N CYS A 80 13.70 32.46 12.89
CA CYS A 80 14.76 33.41 13.15
C CYS A 80 15.99 32.68 13.64
N SER A 81 17.17 33.10 13.18
CA SER A 81 18.42 32.44 13.56
C SER A 81 19.02 33.10 14.79
N ASN A 82 19.32 32.31 15.82
CA ASN A 82 19.87 32.79 17.09
C ASN A 82 18.97 33.87 17.75
N GLY A 83 17.67 33.57 17.92
CA GLY A 83 16.65 34.54 18.32
C GLY A 83 16.11 35.37 17.15
N CYS A 84 15.14 36.25 17.43
CA CYS A 84 14.62 37.25 16.48
C CYS A 84 15.11 38.65 16.88
N ASP A 85 16.29 39.05 16.41
CA ASP A 85 16.96 40.30 16.79
C ASP A 85 16.22 41.57 16.37
N VAL A 86 15.32 41.47 15.38
CA VAL A 86 14.48 42.57 14.92
C VAL A 86 13.04 42.36 15.42
N ASP A 87 12.59 43.29 16.27
CA ASP A 87 11.27 43.21 16.89
C ASP A 87 10.15 43.17 15.84
N GLY A 88 9.35 42.09 15.88
CA GLY A 88 8.21 41.86 15.00
C GLY A 88 8.55 41.43 13.58
N GLU A 89 9.79 41.07 13.27
CA GLU A 89 10.20 40.56 11.96
C GLU A 89 10.77 39.13 12.07
N TRP A 90 10.46 38.31 11.06
CA TRP A 90 11.05 36.98 10.88
C TRP A 90 12.27 37.10 9.97
N ASP A 91 13.37 36.40 10.26
CA ASP A 91 14.54 36.39 9.38
C ASP A 91 14.26 35.63 8.08
N TYR A 92 13.54 34.51 8.22
CA TYR A 92 13.22 33.60 7.13
C TYR A 92 11.73 33.25 7.13
N MET A 93 11.11 33.38 5.97
CA MET A 93 9.75 32.92 5.73
C MET A 93 9.81 31.57 5.00
N ASN A 94 9.39 30.49 5.67
CA ASN A 94 9.41 29.14 5.14
C ASN A 94 7.98 28.65 4.85
N TYR A 95 7.80 27.95 3.73
CA TYR A 95 6.50 27.49 3.26
C TYR A 95 6.47 25.97 3.13
N PHE A 96 5.29 25.39 3.32
CA PHE A 96 5.05 23.97 3.08
C PHE A 96 5.01 23.66 1.58
N PRO A 97 5.30 22.41 1.16
CA PRO A 97 5.18 21.98 -0.23
C PRO A 97 3.74 22.06 -0.74
N ASP A 98 3.58 22.24 -2.06
CA ASP A 98 2.26 22.30 -2.69
C ASP A 98 1.45 21.03 -2.42
N GLY A 99 0.29 21.18 -1.77
CA GLY A 99 -0.63 20.07 -1.50
C GLY A 99 -0.44 19.43 -0.12
N ALA A 100 0.48 19.94 0.70
CA ALA A 100 0.61 19.53 2.08
C ALA A 100 -0.69 19.77 2.88
N SER A 101 -1.11 18.77 3.65
CA SER A 101 -2.31 18.84 4.47
C SER A 101 -2.20 17.92 5.68
N ILE A 102 -2.94 18.22 6.75
CA ILE A 102 -3.00 17.40 7.97
C ILE A 102 -4.45 16.97 8.20
N ALA A 103 -4.71 15.66 8.32
CA ALA A 103 -6.04 15.16 8.65
C ALA A 103 -6.42 15.51 10.12
N PRO A 104 -7.71 15.45 10.50
CA PRO A 104 -8.12 15.61 11.90
C PRO A 104 -7.41 14.59 12.80
N GLY A 105 -6.77 15.04 13.87
CA GLY A 105 -6.06 14.15 14.80
C GLY A 105 -4.73 13.60 14.29
N ASP A 106 -4.26 14.08 13.14
CA ASP A 106 -3.01 13.63 12.52
C ASP A 106 -1.89 14.65 12.75
N VAL A 107 -0.65 14.26 12.43
CA VAL A 107 0.54 15.11 12.51
C VAL A 107 1.16 15.39 11.14
N TYR A 108 2.07 16.36 11.08
CA TYR A 108 2.92 16.63 9.93
C TYR A 108 4.34 16.89 10.40
N VAL A 109 5.29 16.10 9.92
CA VAL A 109 6.68 16.09 10.37
C VAL A 109 7.61 16.70 9.33
N ILE A 110 8.33 17.74 9.75
CA ILE A 110 9.41 18.36 8.98
C ILE A 110 10.74 17.86 9.52
N THR A 111 11.50 17.09 8.74
CA THR A 111 12.76 16.46 9.18
C THR A 111 13.98 17.06 8.51
N HIS A 112 15.16 16.87 9.10
CA HIS A 112 16.40 17.21 8.42
C HIS A 112 16.71 16.15 7.33
N PRO A 113 17.07 16.54 6.09
CA PRO A 113 17.28 15.58 4.99
C PRO A 113 18.34 14.52 5.30
N ASN A 114 19.40 14.87 6.04
CA ASN A 114 20.41 13.88 6.43
C ASN A 114 19.93 12.81 7.42
N ALA A 115 18.86 13.03 8.17
CA ALA A 115 18.24 11.99 9.00
C ALA A 115 17.27 11.11 8.21
N SER A 116 16.70 11.63 7.12
CA SER A 116 15.61 10.97 6.39
C SER A 116 16.03 10.33 5.06
N ASP A 117 17.13 10.77 4.45
CA ASP A 117 17.67 10.21 3.21
C ASP A 117 18.38 8.86 3.47
N PRO A 118 17.90 7.73 2.91
CA PRO A 118 18.51 6.40 3.08
C PRO A 118 19.95 6.31 2.57
N GLU A 119 20.40 7.22 1.70
CA GLU A 119 21.79 7.29 1.23
C GLU A 119 22.71 8.08 2.18
N SER A 120 22.15 8.79 3.16
CA SER A 120 22.91 9.59 4.12
C SER A 120 23.65 8.73 5.15
N GLN A 121 24.89 9.09 5.47
CA GLN A 121 25.64 8.44 6.55
C GLN A 121 25.07 8.71 7.96
N TYR A 122 24.12 9.63 8.06
CA TYR A 122 23.43 10.03 9.30
C TYR A 122 21.95 9.61 9.30
N TYR A 123 21.56 8.72 8.39
CA TYR A 123 20.21 8.20 8.29
C TYR A 123 19.75 7.61 9.62
N SER A 124 18.53 7.97 10.04
CA SER A 124 17.85 7.45 11.21
C SER A 124 16.50 6.93 10.77
N GLU A 125 16.35 5.61 10.69
CA GLU A 125 15.10 4.95 10.29
C GLU A 125 13.93 5.39 11.19
N GLU A 126 14.16 5.50 12.50
CA GLU A 126 13.17 5.94 13.49
C GLU A 126 12.60 7.35 13.22
N ILE A 127 13.36 8.24 12.56
CA ILE A 127 12.90 9.58 12.16
C ILE A 127 12.34 9.54 10.73
N ALA A 128 13.01 8.82 9.84
CA ALA A 128 12.71 8.82 8.41
C ALA A 128 11.31 8.29 8.09
N ILE A 129 10.83 7.28 8.83
CA ILE A 129 9.52 6.67 8.59
C ILE A 129 8.34 7.64 8.78
N TYR A 130 8.53 8.70 9.56
CA TYR A 130 7.50 9.72 9.82
C TYR A 130 7.69 10.99 9.00
N SER A 131 8.69 11.08 8.13
CA SER A 131 9.03 12.31 7.43
C SER A 131 8.05 12.65 6.29
N ASP A 132 7.26 13.72 6.46
CA ASP A 132 6.41 14.25 5.38
C ASP A 132 7.15 15.21 4.44
N HIS A 133 8.13 15.95 4.97
CA HIS A 133 8.88 16.97 4.24
C HIS A 133 10.26 17.18 4.86
N GLU A 134 11.26 17.39 4.00
CA GLU A 134 12.63 17.66 4.43
C GLU A 134 12.95 19.18 4.43
N PHE A 135 13.60 19.65 5.49
CA PHE A 135 14.08 21.03 5.62
C PHE A 135 15.47 21.08 6.28
N SER A 136 16.44 21.70 5.61
CA SER A 136 17.85 21.67 6.06
C SER A 136 18.18 22.60 7.21
N TYR A 137 17.41 23.67 7.42
CA TYR A 137 17.77 24.74 8.36
C TYR A 137 17.00 24.63 9.68
N LEU A 138 16.91 23.41 10.22
CA LEU A 138 16.30 23.17 11.52
C LEU A 138 17.19 23.66 12.66
N SER A 139 16.55 23.92 13.80
CA SER A 139 17.15 24.61 14.94
C SER A 139 18.40 23.90 15.48
N ASN A 140 19.34 24.67 16.02
CA ASN A 140 20.49 24.15 16.77
C ASN A 140 20.43 24.50 18.28
N GLY A 141 19.23 24.88 18.73
CA GLY A 141 18.91 25.15 20.12
C GLY A 141 18.49 26.58 20.38
N ASP A 142 19.03 27.53 19.62
CA ASP A 142 18.83 28.98 19.76
C ASP A 142 18.01 29.61 18.63
N ASP A 143 17.50 28.82 17.69
CA ASP A 143 16.65 29.31 16.59
C ASP A 143 15.16 29.27 16.94
N VAL A 144 14.43 30.31 16.56
CA VAL A 144 12.97 30.42 16.76
C VAL A 144 12.24 29.82 15.57
N PHE A 145 11.18 29.06 15.82
CA PHE A 145 10.22 28.62 14.80
C PHE A 145 8.80 28.97 15.22
N ALA A 146 8.02 29.51 14.30
CA ALA A 146 6.61 29.77 14.52
C ALA A 146 5.74 29.07 13.48
N LEU A 147 4.45 29.00 13.75
CA LEU A 147 3.42 28.57 12.82
C LEU A 147 2.46 29.73 12.60
N ILE A 148 2.34 30.21 11.36
CA ILE A 148 1.53 31.39 11.03
C ILE A 148 0.56 31.11 9.91
N HIS A 149 -0.53 31.87 9.85
CA HIS A 149 -1.39 31.94 8.67
C HIS A 149 -0.85 32.99 7.70
N VAL A 150 -0.64 32.61 6.44
CA VAL A 150 0.08 33.42 5.43
C VAL A 150 -0.59 34.78 5.18
N ASP A 151 -1.91 34.81 4.98
CA ASP A 151 -2.60 36.07 4.65
C ASP A 151 -2.75 37.04 5.82
N SER A 152 -2.95 36.52 7.03
CA SER A 152 -3.25 37.36 8.21
C SER A 152 -2.00 37.70 9.01
N GLY A 153 -0.93 36.92 8.88
CA GLY A 153 0.25 36.98 9.74
C GLY A 153 -0.02 36.57 11.18
N LEU A 154 -1.19 35.97 11.47
CA LEU A 154 -1.54 35.50 12.80
C LEU A 154 -0.63 34.34 13.19
N VAL A 155 -0.01 34.44 14.37
CA VAL A 155 0.79 33.36 14.98
C VAL A 155 -0.15 32.41 15.71
N PHE A 156 -0.06 31.13 15.38
CA PHE A 156 -0.78 30.04 16.03
C PHE A 156 0.06 29.44 17.14
N ASP A 157 1.35 29.28 16.91
CA ASP A 157 2.26 28.68 17.87
C ASP A 157 3.70 29.12 17.62
N VAL A 158 4.55 29.04 18.64
CA VAL A 158 5.99 29.34 18.56
C VAL A 158 6.80 28.44 19.48
N ILE A 159 8.00 28.06 19.04
CA ILE A 159 9.09 27.51 19.83
C ILE A 159 10.23 28.51 19.84
N GLY A 160 10.66 28.91 21.03
CA GLY A 160 11.61 30.01 21.24
C GLY A 160 10.93 31.38 21.37
N ALA A 161 11.59 32.31 22.07
CA ALA A 161 11.08 33.67 22.23
C ALA A 161 11.55 34.58 21.11
N MET A 162 10.65 35.38 20.53
CA MET A 162 11.05 36.51 19.70
C MET A 162 11.81 37.52 20.55
N GLY A 163 13.01 37.90 20.09
CA GLY A 163 13.92 38.77 20.83
C GLY A 163 15.38 38.37 20.64
N PRO A 164 16.29 38.90 21.48
CA PRO A 164 17.72 38.63 21.35
C PRO A 164 18.06 37.14 21.50
N ASP A 165 19.19 36.76 20.93
CA ASP A 165 19.86 35.47 21.10
C ASP A 165 19.80 34.95 22.56
N PRO A 166 19.21 33.77 22.81
CA PRO A 166 19.13 33.17 24.15
C PRO A 166 20.47 32.59 24.64
N GLY A 167 21.48 32.48 23.78
CA GLY A 167 22.75 31.81 24.04
C GLY A 167 22.75 30.40 23.49
N ASP A 168 22.71 29.39 24.36
CA ASP A 168 22.72 27.98 23.92
C ASP A 168 21.31 27.43 23.65
N GLY A 169 20.27 28.05 24.22
CA GLY A 169 18.88 27.66 24.05
C GLY A 169 17.98 28.25 25.14
N TRP A 170 16.69 27.93 25.11
CA TRP A 170 15.72 28.38 26.11
C TRP A 170 15.54 27.36 27.22
N ASP A 171 15.33 27.85 28.44
CA ASP A 171 14.90 27.02 29.56
C ASP A 171 13.44 26.58 29.33
N VAL A 172 13.14 25.29 29.57
CA VAL A 172 11.79 24.72 29.46
C VAL A 172 11.56 23.78 30.63
N ALA A 173 10.39 23.89 31.27
CA ALA A 173 9.98 23.02 32.38
C ALA A 173 11.02 22.87 33.52
N GLY A 174 11.88 23.87 33.72
CA GLY A 174 12.94 23.88 34.73
C GLY A 174 14.26 23.22 34.30
N VAL A 175 14.37 22.79 33.05
CA VAL A 175 15.62 22.32 32.44
C VAL A 175 16.29 23.48 31.69
N THR A 176 17.57 23.72 31.97
CA THR A 176 18.32 24.83 31.37
C THR A 176 18.72 24.51 29.93
N ASN A 177 18.53 25.46 29.00
CA ASN A 177 18.80 25.29 27.56
C ASN A 177 18.11 24.03 26.97
N ALA A 178 16.89 23.74 27.38
CA ALA A 178 16.15 22.53 27.00
C ALA A 178 15.76 22.47 25.52
N THR A 179 15.86 23.57 24.76
CA THR A 179 15.71 23.51 23.30
C THR A 179 16.95 22.97 22.58
N LYS A 180 18.06 22.75 23.29
CA LYS A 180 19.30 22.18 22.74
C LYS A 180 19.55 20.79 23.30
N ASP A 181 19.96 19.84 22.46
CA ASP A 181 20.29 18.46 22.83
C ASP A 181 19.14 17.74 23.58
N HIS A 182 17.88 17.98 23.22
CA HIS A 182 16.70 17.37 23.86
C HIS A 182 15.53 17.21 22.86
N THR A 183 14.56 16.38 23.25
CA THR A 183 13.23 16.32 22.63
C THR A 183 12.21 17.01 23.54
N LEU A 184 11.42 17.91 22.97
CA LEU A 184 10.31 18.58 23.64
C LEU A 184 9.00 18.05 23.11
N VAL A 185 8.19 17.43 23.97
CA VAL A 185 6.87 16.89 23.62
C VAL A 185 5.81 17.75 24.29
N ARG A 186 4.82 18.18 23.51
CA ARG A 186 3.68 18.96 24.01
C ARG A 186 2.82 18.08 24.91
N LYS A 187 2.36 18.61 26.04
CA LYS A 187 1.48 17.87 26.95
C LYS A 187 0.11 17.65 26.34
N SER A 188 -0.47 16.48 26.62
CA SER A 188 -1.81 16.10 26.18
C SER A 188 -2.93 17.04 26.63
N SER A 189 -2.75 17.75 27.74
CA SER A 189 -3.72 18.74 28.21
C SER A 189 -3.77 20.02 27.37
N VAL A 190 -2.81 20.22 26.47
CA VAL A 190 -2.71 21.41 25.61
C VAL A 190 -3.56 21.20 24.38
N SER A 191 -4.65 21.96 24.28
CA SER A 191 -5.55 21.86 23.13
C SER A 191 -5.21 22.84 22.00
N SER A 192 -4.49 23.93 22.27
CA SER A 192 -4.19 25.01 21.30
C SER A 192 -2.73 25.45 21.38
N GLY A 193 -2.19 25.96 20.28
CA GLY A 193 -0.90 26.63 20.28
C GLY A 193 -0.86 27.88 21.16
N ASN A 194 0.34 28.35 21.47
CA ASN A 194 0.59 29.41 22.45
C ASN A 194 0.42 30.84 21.91
N LEU A 195 -0.02 31.01 20.65
CA LEU A 195 -0.26 32.30 20.00
C LEU A 195 0.94 33.27 20.06
N GLY A 196 2.16 32.74 20.12
CA GLY A 196 3.41 33.52 20.22
C GLY A 196 3.89 33.77 21.65
N ASP A 197 3.18 33.33 22.69
CA ASP A 197 3.61 33.45 24.09
C ASP A 197 4.50 32.27 24.52
N TRP A 198 5.73 32.23 23.99
CA TRP A 198 6.71 31.20 24.34
C TRP A 198 6.99 31.15 25.85
N MET A 199 7.05 32.30 26.53
CA MET A 199 7.47 32.33 27.93
C MET A 199 6.47 31.62 28.84
N SER A 200 5.17 31.84 28.61
CA SER A 200 4.12 31.10 29.34
C SER A 200 4.12 29.62 28.94
N SER A 201 4.34 29.32 27.66
CA SER A 201 4.36 27.96 27.11
C SER A 201 5.51 27.10 27.65
N ALA A 202 6.74 27.65 27.65
CA ALA A 202 7.93 26.99 28.16
C ALA A 202 7.83 26.73 29.67
N GLY A 203 7.15 27.61 30.41
CA GLY A 203 7.00 27.53 31.85
C GLY A 203 8.33 27.70 32.61
N VAL A 204 8.26 27.70 33.94
CA VAL A 204 9.46 27.69 34.78
C VAL A 204 9.74 26.33 35.39
N ASP A 205 8.73 25.46 35.48
CA ASP A 205 8.87 24.10 35.97
C ASP A 205 7.89 23.15 35.27
N VAL A 206 8.01 21.86 35.58
CA VAL A 206 7.16 20.81 34.99
C VAL A 206 5.67 20.99 35.25
N SER A 207 5.24 21.81 36.21
CA SER A 207 3.83 21.98 36.56
C SER A 207 3.13 23.05 35.73
N ASP A 208 3.83 24.11 35.35
CA ASP A 208 3.27 25.23 34.59
C ASP A 208 3.67 25.24 33.11
N SER A 209 4.69 24.46 32.73
CA SER A 209 5.05 24.26 31.33
C SER A 209 3.97 23.52 30.54
N GLU A 210 3.84 23.86 29.26
CA GLU A 210 3.07 23.12 28.26
C GLU A 210 3.85 21.93 27.68
N TRP A 211 5.13 21.78 28.05
CA TRP A 211 6.05 20.80 27.48
C TRP A 211 6.54 19.80 28.51
N ILE A 212 6.90 18.62 28.01
CA ILE A 212 7.69 17.60 28.69
C ILE A 212 9.05 17.58 28.00
N VAL A 213 10.11 17.71 28.80
CA VAL A 213 11.49 17.68 28.30
C VAL A 213 12.02 16.26 28.47
N PHE A 214 12.37 15.62 27.36
CA PHE A 214 13.01 14.31 27.31
C PHE A 214 14.50 14.45 26.98
N ASP A 215 15.28 13.45 27.36
CA ASP A 215 16.70 13.37 27.01
C ASP A 215 16.88 13.35 25.48
N ASN A 216 18.07 13.73 25.01
CA ASN A 216 18.46 13.61 23.61
C ASN A 216 18.18 12.20 23.05
N GLU A 217 17.83 12.10 21.77
CA GLU A 217 17.53 10.86 21.06
C GLU A 217 16.29 10.12 21.59
N THR A 218 15.25 10.86 21.99
CA THR A 218 13.97 10.27 22.42
C THR A 218 12.90 10.51 21.36
N TRP A 219 12.57 9.48 20.57
CA TRP A 219 11.64 9.55 19.43
C TRP A 219 10.34 8.78 19.64
N ASP A 220 10.08 8.31 20.87
CA ASP A 220 8.93 7.46 21.22
C ASP A 220 7.56 8.11 20.98
N ASN A 221 7.52 9.43 20.75
CA ASN A 221 6.29 10.20 20.53
C ASN A 221 6.21 10.79 19.10
N LEU A 222 7.22 10.54 18.26
CA LEU A 222 7.23 11.02 16.89
C LEU A 222 6.19 10.27 16.03
N GLY A 223 5.45 11.01 15.22
CA GLY A 223 4.44 10.50 14.31
C GLY A 223 3.03 10.48 14.90
N PHE A 224 2.82 10.97 16.14
CA PHE A 224 1.49 11.07 16.74
C PHE A 224 1.47 12.07 17.91
N HIS A 225 0.27 12.54 18.29
CA HIS A 225 0.13 13.38 19.48
C HIS A 225 -1.04 12.94 20.37
N ILE A 226 -0.73 12.62 21.62
CA ILE A 226 -1.73 12.27 22.62
C ILE A 226 -2.41 13.54 23.11
N TYR A 227 -3.74 13.60 23.09
CA TYR A 227 -4.50 14.70 23.71
C TYR A 227 -5.58 14.21 24.66
N GLU A 228 -5.73 14.92 25.78
CA GLU A 228 -6.79 14.71 26.76
C GLU A 228 -7.95 15.64 26.44
N ASN A 229 -9.06 15.09 25.92
CA ASN A 229 -10.23 15.88 25.57
C ASN A 229 -11.03 16.26 26.83
N ASN A 230 -10.49 17.19 27.64
CA ASN A 230 -11.08 17.87 28.81
C ASN A 230 -12.47 17.34 29.26
N GLY A 231 -12.52 16.10 29.77
CA GLY A 231 -13.72 15.53 30.39
C GLY A 231 -14.24 14.17 29.89
N SER A 232 -13.62 13.53 28.91
CA SER A 232 -13.73 12.07 28.78
C SER A 232 -12.35 11.43 28.96
N ASP A 233 -12.30 10.27 29.62
CA ASP A 233 -11.11 9.42 29.71
C ASP A 233 -10.77 8.79 28.32
N ASP A 234 -11.08 9.51 27.25
CA ASP A 234 -10.95 9.10 25.86
C ASP A 234 -9.57 9.55 25.38
N ILE A 235 -8.61 8.64 25.48
CA ILE A 235 -7.27 8.78 24.91
C ILE A 235 -7.38 8.22 23.50
N LEU A 236 -7.26 9.08 22.51
CA LEU A 236 -7.24 8.68 21.11
C LEU A 236 -5.83 8.22 20.73
N GLY A 237 -5.77 7.14 19.96
CA GLY A 237 -4.53 6.58 19.46
C GLY A 237 -4.76 5.17 18.95
N CYS A 238 -3.76 4.60 18.27
CA CYS A 238 -3.86 3.25 17.78
C CYS A 238 -4.04 2.24 18.93
N MET A 239 -5.16 1.51 18.92
CA MET A 239 -5.44 0.47 19.92
C MET A 239 -4.95 -0.93 19.51
N CYS A 240 -4.34 -1.07 18.34
CA CYS A 240 -3.91 -2.37 17.83
C CYS A 240 -2.51 -2.76 18.33
N GLU A 241 -2.41 -3.82 19.12
CA GLU A 241 -1.16 -4.27 19.76
C GLU A 241 -0.05 -4.63 18.75
N ASP A 242 -0.43 -4.99 17.53
CA ASP A 242 0.50 -5.40 16.48
C ASP A 242 0.97 -4.22 15.61
N ALA A 243 0.42 -3.01 15.81
CA ALA A 243 0.83 -1.79 15.10
C ALA A 243 2.09 -1.17 15.70
N SER A 244 2.94 -0.59 14.84
CA SER A 244 4.19 0.09 15.22
C SER A 244 3.94 1.28 16.13
N ASN A 245 2.80 1.95 15.98
CA ASN A 245 2.37 3.07 16.83
C ASN A 245 1.30 2.67 17.87
N TYR A 246 1.26 1.40 18.28
CA TYR A 246 0.35 0.92 19.31
C TYR A 246 0.46 1.75 20.59
N MET A 247 -0.70 2.21 21.07
CA MET A 247 -0.82 2.99 22.29
C MET A 247 -1.65 2.25 23.33
N SER A 248 -0.97 1.62 24.30
CA SER A 248 -1.63 0.90 25.40
C SER A 248 -2.51 1.77 26.30
N SER A 249 -2.32 3.09 26.27
CA SER A 249 -3.15 4.06 26.97
C SER A 249 -4.38 4.50 26.17
N ALA A 250 -4.44 4.23 24.87
CA ALA A 250 -5.59 4.60 24.05
C ALA A 250 -6.85 3.87 24.51
N THR A 251 -7.93 4.61 24.65
CA THR A 251 -9.26 4.09 25.02
C THR A 251 -10.24 4.21 23.85
N ILE A 252 -9.87 4.92 22.78
CA ILE A 252 -10.57 4.98 21.49
C ILE A 252 -9.55 4.87 20.35
N ASP A 253 -9.79 3.94 19.43
CA ASP A 253 -9.04 3.81 18.18
C ASP A 253 -9.39 4.97 17.25
N ASP A 254 -8.38 5.75 16.87
CA ASP A 254 -8.51 6.90 15.98
C ASP A 254 -8.21 6.57 14.51
N GLY A 255 -7.88 5.30 14.22
CA GLY A 255 -7.54 4.85 12.87
C GLY A 255 -6.13 5.24 12.44
N SER A 256 -5.28 5.72 13.35
CA SER A 256 -3.88 6.04 13.09
C SER A 256 -2.98 4.80 12.98
N CYS A 257 -3.49 3.59 13.24
CA CYS A 257 -2.66 2.37 13.30
C CYS A 257 -1.82 2.14 12.04
N VAL A 258 -0.52 1.97 12.24
CA VAL A 258 0.46 1.68 11.19
C VAL A 258 1.07 0.30 11.40
N ILE A 259 0.99 -0.57 10.39
CA ILE A 259 1.66 -1.88 10.36
C ILE A 259 2.85 -1.79 9.41
N ASP A 260 4.04 -2.15 9.88
CA ASP A 260 5.24 -2.29 9.05
C ASP A 260 5.39 -3.74 8.54
N GLY A 261 5.36 -3.90 7.22
CA GLY A 261 5.31 -5.20 6.55
C GLY A 261 3.90 -5.80 6.46
N GLY A 262 3.81 -7.12 6.24
CA GLY A 262 2.54 -7.82 6.08
C GLY A 262 1.84 -7.50 4.76
N CYS A 263 0.53 -7.77 4.70
CA CYS A 263 -0.27 -7.56 3.50
C CYS A 263 -1.72 -7.16 3.79
N SER A 264 -2.24 -6.20 3.04
CA SER A 264 -3.64 -5.76 3.06
C SER A 264 -4.55 -6.61 2.17
N ASP A 265 -3.97 -7.46 1.32
CA ASP A 265 -4.68 -8.36 0.42
C ASP A 265 -5.12 -9.66 1.15
N PRO A 266 -6.43 -9.93 1.30
CA PRO A 266 -6.94 -11.14 1.93
C PRO A 266 -6.52 -12.44 1.23
N ASP A 267 -6.03 -12.37 -0.01
CA ASP A 267 -5.57 -13.53 -0.78
C ASP A 267 -4.07 -13.85 -0.57
N ALA A 268 -3.33 -13.02 0.18
CA ALA A 268 -1.92 -13.27 0.50
C ALA A 268 -1.75 -14.26 1.67
N LEU A 269 -0.69 -15.06 1.62
CA LEU A 269 -0.29 -15.99 2.69
C LEU A 269 0.03 -15.28 4.00
N ASN A 270 0.51 -14.04 3.92
CA ASN A 270 0.80 -13.19 5.05
C ASN A 270 -0.23 -12.05 5.21
N TYR A 271 -1.49 -12.29 4.82
CA TYR A 271 -2.58 -11.35 5.04
C TYR A 271 -2.68 -10.93 6.52
N SER A 272 -2.65 -9.61 6.73
CA SER A 272 -2.69 -8.95 8.04
C SER A 272 -3.79 -7.89 8.13
N GLY A 273 -4.63 -7.73 7.12
CA GLY A 273 -5.72 -6.73 7.11
C GLY A 273 -6.82 -6.97 8.15
N ASP A 274 -6.89 -8.16 8.75
CA ASP A 274 -7.83 -8.49 9.84
C ASP A 274 -7.23 -8.25 11.24
N VAL A 275 -5.93 -7.96 11.34
CA VAL A 275 -5.22 -7.81 12.61
C VAL A 275 -5.72 -6.59 13.39
N CYS A 276 -6.11 -5.54 12.66
CA CYS A 276 -6.61 -4.29 13.20
C CYS A 276 -7.79 -3.79 12.36
N GLY A 277 -8.59 -2.86 12.89
CA GLY A 277 -9.72 -2.26 12.15
C GLY A 277 -9.29 -1.44 10.93
N VAL A 278 -9.18 -0.13 11.09
CA VAL A 278 -8.65 0.75 10.04
C VAL A 278 -7.13 0.84 10.25
N VAL A 279 -6.36 0.35 9.28
CA VAL A 279 -4.88 0.35 9.32
C VAL A 279 -4.28 0.87 8.03
N THR A 280 -3.13 1.49 8.18
CA THR A 280 -2.23 1.84 7.08
C THR A 280 -1.04 0.88 7.09
N PHE A 281 -0.73 0.25 5.95
CA PHE A 281 0.45 -0.59 5.79
C PHE A 281 1.60 0.24 5.24
N ILE A 282 2.74 0.24 5.92
CA ILE A 282 4.03 0.74 5.42
C ILE A 282 4.90 -0.45 5.06
N ASN A 283 5.70 -0.34 4.00
CA ASN A 283 6.54 -1.43 3.47
C ASN A 283 5.80 -2.76 3.24
N GLU A 284 4.56 -2.69 2.72
CA GLU A 284 3.74 -3.85 2.41
C GLU A 284 4.47 -4.87 1.52
N ASP A 285 4.52 -6.14 1.94
CA ASP A 285 5.26 -7.22 1.27
C ASP A 285 4.38 -8.47 1.17
N CYS A 286 3.43 -8.46 0.25
CA CYS A 286 2.47 -9.56 0.08
C CYS A 286 3.14 -10.84 -0.44
N GLU A 287 3.12 -11.89 0.37
CA GLU A 287 3.56 -13.22 -0.01
C GLU A 287 2.37 -14.01 -0.58
N TYR A 288 2.52 -14.59 -1.76
CA TYR A 288 1.52 -15.47 -2.37
C TYR A 288 2.05 -16.89 -2.49
N GLU A 289 1.15 -17.87 -2.49
CA GLU A 289 1.52 -19.25 -2.75
C GLU A 289 2.06 -19.36 -4.19
N THR A 290 3.36 -19.59 -4.31
CA THR A 290 3.96 -19.91 -5.61
C THR A 290 3.60 -21.35 -5.94
N VAL A 291 2.67 -21.52 -6.89
CA VAL A 291 2.46 -22.83 -7.49
C VAL A 291 3.74 -23.14 -8.26
N ASP A 292 4.47 -24.17 -7.84
CA ASP A 292 5.65 -24.66 -8.55
C ASP A 292 5.15 -25.37 -9.82
N ILE A 293 4.89 -24.58 -10.87
CA ILE A 293 4.32 -25.06 -12.11
C ILE A 293 5.44 -25.72 -12.91
N SER A 294 5.27 -27.00 -13.21
CA SER A 294 6.13 -27.74 -14.14
C SER A 294 5.42 -27.87 -15.48
N GLY A 295 6.09 -27.52 -16.58
CA GLY A 295 5.46 -27.48 -17.91
C GLY A 295 6.42 -27.66 -19.07
N CYS A 296 5.88 -28.15 -20.19
CA CYS A 296 6.62 -28.43 -21.42
C CYS A 296 5.95 -27.73 -22.61
N TYR A 297 6.70 -26.99 -23.44
CA TYR A 297 6.14 -26.38 -24.65
C TYR A 297 6.87 -26.78 -25.94
N THR A 298 7.90 -27.64 -25.84
CA THR A 298 8.68 -28.11 -27.00
C THR A 298 8.30 -29.50 -27.49
N ASP A 299 7.52 -30.26 -26.71
CA ASP A 299 7.18 -31.65 -27.01
C ASP A 299 5.75 -31.97 -26.54
N ASP A 300 4.86 -32.21 -27.50
CA ASP A 300 3.44 -32.54 -27.28
C ASP A 300 3.21 -33.95 -26.71
N MET A 301 4.28 -34.75 -26.59
CA MET A 301 4.24 -36.06 -25.92
C MET A 301 4.45 -35.99 -24.40
N ALA A 302 4.79 -34.81 -23.85
CA ALA A 302 4.91 -34.62 -22.41
C ALA A 302 3.53 -34.57 -21.76
N CYS A 303 3.38 -35.17 -20.58
CA CYS A 303 2.13 -35.18 -19.82
C CYS A 303 1.74 -33.81 -19.28
N ASN A 304 2.69 -32.92 -19.13
CA ASN A 304 2.51 -31.53 -18.75
C ASN A 304 2.76 -30.58 -19.93
N TYR A 305 2.41 -31.00 -21.14
CA TYR A 305 2.49 -30.14 -22.31
C TYR A 305 1.51 -28.97 -22.21
N PHE A 306 1.98 -27.75 -22.45
CA PHE A 306 1.13 -26.57 -22.55
C PHE A 306 0.36 -26.58 -23.86
N ASP A 307 -0.82 -27.21 -23.82
CA ASP A 307 -1.79 -27.11 -24.90
C ASP A 307 -2.62 -25.83 -24.72
N PHE A 308 -2.48 -24.91 -25.66
CA PHE A 308 -3.30 -23.69 -25.73
C PHE A 308 -4.67 -23.93 -26.37
N ASN A 309 -4.95 -25.15 -26.83
CA ASN A 309 -6.30 -25.55 -27.22
C ASN A 309 -7.17 -25.79 -25.97
N TYR A 310 -8.47 -25.56 -26.12
CA TYR A 310 -9.45 -25.72 -25.05
C TYR A 310 -10.72 -26.38 -25.58
N GLN A 311 -11.50 -26.95 -24.68
CA GLN A 311 -12.81 -27.51 -25.00
C GLN A 311 -13.92 -26.48 -24.81
N ILE A 312 -14.98 -26.59 -25.62
CA ILE A 312 -16.18 -25.76 -25.51
C ILE A 312 -17.26 -26.58 -24.83
N THR A 313 -17.43 -26.35 -23.52
CA THR A 313 -18.25 -27.17 -22.60
C THR A 313 -19.64 -26.57 -22.33
N GLY A 314 -19.85 -25.28 -22.62
CA GLY A 314 -21.18 -24.67 -22.69
C GLY A 314 -21.26 -23.25 -22.12
N SER A 315 -21.19 -23.12 -20.80
CA SER A 315 -21.17 -21.79 -20.15
C SER A 315 -19.79 -21.17 -20.24
N ASN A 316 -19.71 -19.85 -20.33
CA ASN A 316 -18.43 -19.15 -20.41
C ASN A 316 -18.42 -17.86 -19.59
N MET A 317 -17.21 -17.33 -19.42
CA MET A 317 -16.92 -15.98 -18.95
C MET A 317 -16.10 -15.28 -20.03
N THR A 318 -16.29 -13.97 -20.20
CA THR A 318 -15.49 -13.17 -21.14
C THR A 318 -14.50 -12.31 -20.38
N ILE A 319 -13.21 -12.40 -20.70
CA ILE A 319 -12.14 -11.64 -20.07
C ILE A 319 -11.56 -10.65 -21.07
N ASN A 320 -11.60 -9.36 -20.73
CA ASN A 320 -10.95 -8.31 -21.50
C ASN A 320 -9.43 -8.29 -21.25
N VAL A 321 -8.63 -8.28 -22.32
CA VAL A 321 -7.16 -8.31 -22.25
C VAL A 321 -6.58 -6.93 -22.62
N PRO A 322 -5.66 -6.34 -21.84
CA PRO A 322 -5.11 -5.02 -22.13
C PRO A 322 -4.12 -5.05 -23.31
N LEU A 323 -3.98 -3.90 -23.99
CA LEU A 323 -3.10 -3.74 -25.16
C LEU A 323 -1.59 -3.69 -24.85
N ILE A 324 -1.20 -3.59 -23.58
CA ILE A 324 0.11 -3.04 -23.22
C ILE A 324 1.28 -4.04 -23.27
N ALA A 325 1.03 -5.35 -23.29
CA ALA A 325 2.07 -6.37 -23.10
C ALA A 325 2.27 -7.33 -24.27
N LEU A 326 1.31 -7.44 -25.18
CA LEU A 326 1.30 -8.46 -26.24
C LEU A 326 1.86 -7.91 -27.56
N GLU A 327 2.51 -8.79 -28.31
CA GLU A 327 2.97 -8.58 -29.69
C GLU A 327 2.02 -9.28 -30.67
N GLU A 328 1.89 -8.75 -31.88
CA GLU A 328 1.05 -9.36 -32.92
C GLU A 328 1.46 -10.83 -33.16
N ASN A 329 0.47 -11.73 -33.15
CA ASN A 329 0.59 -13.20 -33.19
C ASN A 329 0.92 -13.90 -31.87
N ASP A 330 1.04 -13.19 -30.75
CA ASP A 330 1.05 -13.84 -29.44
C ASP A 330 -0.28 -14.58 -29.21
N ILE A 331 -0.22 -15.74 -28.54
CA ILE A 331 -1.41 -16.42 -28.03
C ILE A 331 -1.44 -16.24 -26.52
N ILE A 332 -2.47 -15.59 -26.00
CA ILE A 332 -2.73 -15.52 -24.56
C ILE A 332 -3.73 -16.62 -24.20
N GLY A 333 -3.39 -17.44 -23.21
CA GLY A 333 -4.26 -18.49 -22.67
C GLY A 333 -4.53 -18.25 -21.19
N ALA A 334 -5.75 -18.58 -20.76
CA ALA A 334 -6.14 -18.64 -19.36
C ALA A 334 -6.27 -20.12 -18.95
N PHE A 335 -5.53 -20.48 -17.91
CA PHE A 335 -5.35 -21.84 -17.43
C PHE A 335 -5.93 -21.98 -16.01
N TYR A 336 -6.40 -23.18 -15.72
CA TYR A 336 -6.75 -23.66 -14.38
C TYR A 336 -5.92 -24.90 -14.04
N VAL A 337 -5.89 -25.28 -12.76
CA VAL A 337 -5.22 -26.49 -12.30
C VAL A 337 -6.25 -27.62 -12.21
N ASN A 338 -6.00 -28.74 -12.90
CA ASN A 338 -6.89 -29.90 -12.84
C ASN A 338 -6.65 -30.77 -11.58
N GLN A 339 -7.40 -31.87 -11.42
CA GLN A 339 -7.31 -32.75 -10.25
C GLN A 339 -5.92 -33.40 -10.05
N ASP A 340 -5.15 -33.53 -11.14
CA ASP A 340 -3.80 -34.12 -11.14
C ASP A 340 -2.71 -33.07 -10.92
N GLY A 341 -3.08 -31.79 -10.76
CA GLY A 341 -2.15 -30.69 -10.53
C GLY A 341 -1.55 -30.08 -11.79
N PHE A 342 -2.06 -30.43 -12.98
CA PHE A 342 -1.58 -29.90 -14.25
C PHE A 342 -2.37 -28.67 -14.70
N LEU A 343 -1.69 -27.75 -15.39
CA LEU A 343 -2.34 -26.63 -16.05
C LEU A 343 -3.07 -27.07 -17.30
N VAL A 344 -4.34 -26.72 -17.38
CA VAL A 344 -5.20 -26.99 -18.54
C VAL A 344 -5.78 -25.67 -19.05
N CYS A 345 -5.69 -25.43 -20.36
CA CYS A 345 -6.23 -24.23 -20.97
C CYS A 345 -7.75 -24.29 -20.97
N GLY A 346 -8.40 -23.34 -20.29
CA GLY A 346 -9.85 -23.18 -20.33
C GLY A 346 -10.31 -22.13 -21.34
N GLY A 347 -9.38 -21.43 -22.00
CA GLY A 347 -9.68 -20.46 -23.05
C GLY A 347 -8.44 -19.71 -23.53
N SER A 348 -8.33 -19.48 -24.83
CA SER A 348 -7.21 -18.74 -25.42
C SER A 348 -7.62 -17.89 -26.61
N GLY A 349 -6.76 -16.94 -26.99
CA GLY A 349 -6.96 -16.10 -28.17
C GLY A 349 -5.64 -15.57 -28.74
N VAL A 350 -5.64 -15.33 -30.05
CA VAL A 350 -4.50 -14.73 -30.76
C VAL A 350 -4.62 -13.22 -30.73
N PHE A 351 -3.54 -12.52 -30.39
CA PHE A 351 -3.48 -11.07 -30.39
C PHE A 351 -3.19 -10.54 -31.80
N GLU A 352 -4.12 -9.76 -32.35
CA GLU A 352 -4.05 -9.19 -33.71
C GLU A 352 -3.60 -7.71 -33.71
N GLY A 353 -3.05 -7.20 -32.59
CA GLY A 353 -2.61 -5.80 -32.48
C GLY A 353 -3.72 -4.80 -32.12
N GLU A 354 -4.94 -5.26 -31.88
CA GLU A 354 -6.08 -4.46 -31.42
C GLU A 354 -6.67 -5.00 -30.12
N GLN A 355 -7.54 -4.22 -29.47
CA GLN A 355 -8.18 -4.59 -28.21
C GLN A 355 -8.93 -5.92 -28.37
N MET A 356 -8.66 -6.88 -27.49
CA MET A 356 -9.24 -8.22 -27.56
C MET A 356 -9.91 -8.64 -26.24
N ALA A 357 -10.71 -9.69 -26.32
CA ALA A 357 -11.21 -10.43 -25.18
C ALA A 357 -11.16 -11.93 -25.48
N ILE A 358 -10.90 -12.73 -24.46
CA ILE A 358 -10.92 -14.19 -24.53
C ILE A 358 -12.14 -14.74 -23.82
N ALA A 359 -12.71 -15.82 -24.35
CA ALA A 359 -13.74 -16.58 -23.66
C ALA A 359 -13.09 -17.75 -22.94
N VAL A 360 -13.40 -17.91 -21.65
CA VAL A 360 -13.00 -19.04 -20.82
C VAL A 360 -14.22 -19.87 -20.46
N TRP A 361 -14.11 -21.19 -20.50
CA TRP A 361 -15.24 -22.11 -20.44
C TRP A 361 -15.37 -22.79 -19.07
N ALA A 362 -16.62 -22.97 -18.62
CA ALA A 362 -16.92 -23.61 -17.33
C ALA A 362 -16.67 -25.12 -17.38
N ASP A 363 -16.45 -25.77 -16.24
CA ASP A 363 -16.51 -27.23 -16.16
C ASP A 363 -17.90 -27.76 -16.55
N ASP A 364 -17.98 -28.90 -17.26
CA ASP A 364 -19.23 -29.61 -17.52
C ASP A 364 -19.57 -30.57 -16.36
N PRO A 365 -20.53 -30.22 -15.47
CA PRO A 365 -20.87 -31.03 -14.30
C PRO A 365 -21.57 -32.36 -14.66
N SER A 366 -21.85 -32.59 -15.94
CA SER A 366 -22.39 -33.86 -16.43
C SER A 366 -21.33 -34.93 -16.66
N THR A 367 -20.05 -34.55 -16.62
CA THR A 367 -18.90 -35.45 -16.71
C THR A 367 -18.21 -35.57 -15.35
N ASN A 368 -17.31 -36.55 -15.20
CA ASN A 368 -16.46 -36.68 -14.02
C ASN A 368 -15.05 -36.08 -14.25
N THR A 369 -14.81 -35.55 -15.44
CA THR A 369 -13.54 -34.95 -15.86
C THR A 369 -13.64 -33.45 -15.67
N ILE A 370 -12.67 -32.84 -14.97
CA ILE A 370 -12.61 -31.37 -14.93
C ILE A 370 -12.10 -30.91 -16.30
N ASP A 371 -12.98 -30.32 -17.10
CA ASP A 371 -12.73 -29.87 -18.47
C ASP A 371 -12.93 -28.37 -18.69
N GLY A 372 -13.15 -27.63 -17.60
CA GLY A 372 -13.17 -26.16 -17.58
C GLY A 372 -13.02 -25.61 -16.17
N PHE A 373 -13.29 -24.31 -16.02
CA PHE A 373 -13.21 -23.61 -14.75
C PHE A 373 -14.44 -23.88 -13.86
N ASP A 374 -14.20 -24.10 -12.58
CA ASP A 374 -15.22 -24.08 -11.55
C ASP A 374 -15.51 -22.64 -11.07
N VAL A 375 -16.73 -22.42 -10.57
CA VAL A 375 -17.11 -21.12 -10.02
C VAL A 375 -16.24 -20.77 -8.82
N GLY A 376 -15.49 -19.67 -8.92
CA GLY A 376 -14.54 -19.23 -7.90
C GLY A 376 -13.07 -19.46 -8.27
N ASP A 377 -12.77 -20.21 -9.33
CA ASP A 377 -11.39 -20.43 -9.77
C ASP A 377 -10.69 -19.12 -10.15
N THR A 378 -9.41 -19.03 -9.81
CA THR A 378 -8.50 -17.97 -10.28
C THR A 378 -7.94 -18.33 -11.66
N PHE A 379 -7.37 -17.33 -12.33
CA PHE A 379 -6.83 -17.49 -13.68
C PHE A 379 -5.31 -17.47 -13.66
N ILE A 380 -4.69 -18.45 -14.30
CA ILE A 380 -3.26 -18.44 -14.61
C ILE A 380 -3.11 -18.06 -16.06
N PHE A 381 -2.52 -16.90 -16.35
CA PHE A 381 -2.29 -16.46 -17.73
C PHE A 381 -0.90 -16.86 -18.20
N LEU A 382 -0.82 -17.45 -19.39
CA LEU A 382 0.43 -17.75 -20.08
C LEU A 382 0.39 -17.17 -21.47
N VAL A 383 1.55 -16.74 -21.98
CA VAL A 383 1.69 -16.21 -23.34
C VAL A 383 2.60 -17.11 -24.17
N LEU A 384 2.09 -17.62 -25.28
CA LEU A 384 2.88 -18.29 -26.30
C LEU A 384 3.35 -17.26 -27.34
N ARG A 385 4.67 -17.00 -27.36
CA ARG A 385 5.33 -16.10 -28.30
C ARG A 385 6.38 -16.87 -29.09
N ASN A 386 6.23 -16.93 -30.42
CA ASN A 386 7.19 -17.57 -31.32
C ASN A 386 7.56 -19.03 -30.93
N GLY A 387 6.60 -19.78 -30.38
CA GLY A 387 6.83 -21.17 -29.94
C GLY A 387 7.46 -21.32 -28.55
N VAL A 388 7.59 -20.22 -27.79
CA VAL A 388 8.07 -20.22 -26.40
C VAL A 388 6.94 -19.74 -25.50
N VAL A 389 6.70 -20.44 -24.40
CA VAL A 389 5.73 -20.03 -23.38
C VAL A 389 6.43 -19.12 -22.37
N PHE A 390 5.77 -18.04 -21.99
CA PHE A 390 6.22 -17.08 -20.99
C PHE A 390 5.27 -17.07 -19.80
N GLU A 391 5.85 -16.94 -18.61
CA GLU A 391 5.10 -16.64 -17.41
C GLU A 391 4.59 -15.21 -17.45
N THR A 392 3.46 -14.97 -16.78
CA THR A 392 2.89 -13.64 -16.70
C THR A 392 2.44 -13.32 -15.29
N THR A 393 2.68 -12.08 -14.89
CA THR A 393 2.05 -11.48 -13.73
C THR A 393 0.84 -10.69 -14.20
N SER A 394 -0.34 -10.96 -13.62
CA SER A 394 -1.59 -10.31 -14.02
C SER A 394 -2.38 -9.80 -12.83
N ILE A 395 -3.06 -8.68 -12.99
CA ILE A 395 -3.98 -8.13 -12.00
C ILE A 395 -5.37 -8.06 -12.62
N MET A 396 -6.36 -8.63 -11.95
CA MET A 396 -7.76 -8.62 -12.39
C MET A 396 -8.53 -7.46 -11.74
N ASN A 397 -9.51 -6.92 -12.46
CA ASN A 397 -10.45 -5.94 -11.93
C ASN A 397 -11.49 -6.63 -11.04
N THR A 398 -11.56 -6.25 -9.77
CA THR A 398 -12.55 -6.76 -8.78
C THR A 398 -13.75 -5.83 -8.61
N GLN A 399 -13.79 -4.70 -9.31
CA GLN A 399 -14.89 -3.75 -9.25
C GLN A 399 -16.02 -4.15 -10.21
N ALA A 400 -17.22 -4.30 -9.65
CA ALA A 400 -18.43 -4.59 -10.44
C ALA A 400 -18.58 -3.62 -11.63
N PRO A 401 -18.86 -4.11 -12.85
CA PRO A 401 -19.37 -5.45 -13.16
C PRO A 401 -18.30 -6.54 -13.35
N PHE A 402 -17.02 -6.21 -13.17
CA PHE A 402 -15.94 -7.17 -13.32
C PHE A 402 -15.69 -7.96 -12.04
N VAL A 403 -15.16 -9.18 -12.20
CA VAL A 403 -14.73 -10.05 -11.11
C VAL A 403 -13.37 -10.66 -11.41
N GLY A 404 -12.60 -10.97 -10.35
CA GLY A 404 -11.27 -11.57 -10.45
C GLY A 404 -11.27 -13.09 -10.59
N THR A 405 -12.38 -13.75 -10.29
CA THR A 405 -12.53 -15.21 -10.34
C THR A 405 -13.59 -15.64 -11.36
N PHE A 406 -13.57 -16.91 -11.73
CA PHE A 406 -14.51 -17.44 -12.71
C PHE A 406 -15.96 -17.40 -12.22
N LEU A 407 -16.82 -16.78 -13.02
CA LEU A 407 -18.27 -16.76 -12.86
C LEU A 407 -18.97 -17.08 -14.17
N ILE A 408 -20.00 -17.94 -14.12
CA ILE A 408 -20.82 -18.28 -15.28
C ILE A 408 -21.51 -17.02 -15.84
N ASN A 409 -21.31 -16.75 -17.13
CA ASN A 409 -21.72 -15.53 -17.84
C ASN A 409 -21.14 -14.23 -17.25
N GLY A 410 -20.01 -14.34 -16.53
CA GLY A 410 -19.32 -13.22 -15.92
C GLY A 410 -18.52 -12.38 -16.92
N PHE A 411 -18.06 -11.23 -16.43
CA PHE A 411 -17.11 -10.37 -17.12
C PHE A 411 -15.83 -10.27 -16.28
N GLY A 412 -14.70 -10.56 -16.89
CA GLY A 412 -13.38 -10.30 -16.33
C GLY A 412 -12.71 -9.15 -17.07
N GLN A 413 -11.79 -8.47 -16.41
CA GLN A 413 -10.91 -7.50 -17.04
C GLN A 413 -9.54 -7.60 -16.40
N ILE A 414 -8.52 -7.84 -17.20
CA ILE A 414 -7.14 -7.72 -16.76
C ILE A 414 -6.79 -6.21 -16.78
N THR A 415 -6.44 -5.64 -15.64
CA THR A 415 -6.04 -4.23 -15.50
C THR A 415 -4.55 -4.05 -15.75
N ASN A 416 -3.74 -5.03 -15.37
CA ASN A 416 -2.32 -5.08 -15.63
C ASN A 416 -1.90 -6.48 -16.09
N LEU A 417 -0.99 -6.53 -17.06
CA LEU A 417 -0.38 -7.76 -17.57
C LEU A 417 1.10 -7.47 -17.81
N SER A 418 1.98 -8.20 -17.13
CA SER A 418 3.42 -8.23 -17.37
C SER A 418 3.77 -9.60 -17.95
N ILE A 419 4.66 -9.61 -18.94
CA ILE A 419 5.25 -10.86 -19.44
C ILE A 419 6.65 -10.90 -18.85
N ASP A 420 6.89 -11.93 -18.04
CA ASP A 420 8.08 -12.04 -17.23
C ASP A 420 9.12 -12.90 -17.98
N ASP A 421 9.69 -13.90 -17.33
CA ASP A 421 10.69 -14.75 -17.96
C ASP A 421 10.05 -15.86 -18.83
N PRO A 422 10.79 -16.37 -19.84
CA PRO A 422 10.41 -17.60 -20.52
C PRO A 422 10.24 -18.73 -19.51
N PHE A 423 9.16 -19.50 -19.66
CA PHE A 423 8.84 -20.61 -18.78
C PHE A 423 10.02 -21.60 -18.72
N LEU A 424 10.47 -21.95 -17.51
CA LEU A 424 11.55 -22.91 -17.35
C LEU A 424 11.03 -24.31 -17.67
N GLN A 425 11.44 -24.85 -18.81
CA GLN A 425 10.95 -26.14 -19.27
C GLN A 425 11.35 -27.30 -18.35
N ASP A 426 10.35 -28.05 -17.89
CA ASP A 426 10.50 -29.30 -17.13
C ASP A 426 9.50 -30.34 -17.66
N CYS A 427 9.90 -31.13 -18.66
CA CYS A 427 8.99 -32.07 -19.34
C CYS A 427 8.84 -33.38 -18.56
N VAL A 428 7.61 -33.71 -18.19
CA VAL A 428 7.26 -34.98 -17.55
C VAL A 428 6.75 -35.95 -18.62
N TYR A 429 7.42 -37.10 -18.77
CA TYR A 429 7.03 -38.13 -19.73
C TYR A 429 6.42 -39.36 -19.03
N PRO A 430 5.44 -40.04 -19.65
CA PRO A 430 4.91 -41.26 -19.07
C PRO A 430 5.94 -42.40 -19.15
N PRO A 431 5.87 -43.39 -18.26
CA PRO A 431 6.71 -44.59 -18.37
C PRO A 431 6.50 -45.30 -19.71
N LEU A 432 7.56 -45.91 -20.26
CA LEU A 432 7.48 -46.63 -21.54
C LEU A 432 6.34 -47.66 -21.56
N GLY A 433 5.44 -47.54 -22.54
CA GLY A 433 4.28 -48.41 -22.72
C GLY A 433 3.03 -47.98 -21.95
N TYR A 434 3.04 -46.78 -21.38
CA TYR A 434 1.89 -46.15 -20.71
C TYR A 434 1.63 -44.77 -21.32
N ASP A 435 0.37 -44.33 -21.29
CA ASP A 435 0.00 -42.94 -21.52
C ASP A 435 0.11 -42.13 -20.22
N CYS A 436 -0.19 -40.84 -20.30
CA CYS A 436 -0.13 -39.93 -19.17
C CYS A 436 -1.18 -40.22 -18.08
N ASP A 437 -2.23 -40.96 -18.43
CA ASP A 437 -3.25 -41.44 -17.50
C ASP A 437 -2.86 -42.78 -16.84
N GLY A 438 -1.65 -43.28 -17.13
CA GLY A 438 -1.17 -44.55 -16.60
C GLY A 438 -1.87 -45.78 -17.19
N ASN A 439 -2.62 -45.62 -18.28
CA ASN A 439 -3.17 -46.73 -19.03
C ASN A 439 -2.04 -47.38 -19.82
N SER A 440 -1.99 -48.71 -19.79
CA SER A 440 -1.08 -49.44 -20.66
C SER A 440 -1.50 -49.19 -22.11
N ILE A 441 -0.62 -48.57 -22.89
CA ILE A 441 -0.79 -48.47 -24.33
C ILE A 441 -0.53 -49.87 -24.88
N SER A 442 -1.60 -50.66 -25.00
CA SER A 442 -1.56 -51.88 -25.79
C SER A 442 -1.35 -51.45 -27.24
N ILE A 443 -0.21 -51.80 -27.81
CA ILE A 443 -0.06 -51.85 -29.26
C ILE A 443 -0.96 -52.99 -29.73
N GLU A 444 -2.27 -52.77 -29.81
CA GLU A 444 -3.14 -53.67 -30.56
C GLU A 444 -2.71 -53.60 -32.02
N GLU A 445 -2.30 -54.75 -32.55
CA GLU A 445 -2.02 -54.96 -33.96
C GLU A 445 -3.27 -54.67 -34.79
N ASP A 446 -3.57 -53.41 -35.13
CA ASP A 446 -4.56 -53.11 -36.16
C ASP A 446 -4.38 -51.73 -36.81
N ASN A 447 -3.30 -51.59 -37.59
CA ASN A 447 -3.35 -51.19 -39.01
C ASN A 447 -1.93 -50.99 -39.57
N LEU A 448 -1.28 -52.10 -39.91
CA LEU A 448 -0.06 -52.10 -40.72
C LEU A 448 -0.39 -51.89 -42.21
N ALA A 449 -0.80 -50.67 -42.56
CA ALA A 449 -0.75 -50.18 -43.94
C ALA A 449 0.28 -49.04 -44.01
N GLY A 450 1.56 -49.38 -44.23
CA GLY A 450 2.60 -48.38 -44.51
C GLY A 450 3.92 -48.49 -43.75
N ARG A 451 4.11 -49.50 -42.88
CA ARG A 451 5.34 -49.66 -42.10
C ARG A 451 6.50 -50.17 -42.96
N TYR A 452 7.57 -49.39 -43.06
CA TYR A 452 8.84 -49.82 -43.65
C TYR A 452 10.01 -49.55 -42.70
N VAL A 453 11.11 -50.27 -42.88
CA VAL A 453 12.32 -50.12 -42.05
C VAL A 453 13.02 -48.82 -42.43
N VAL A 454 13.21 -47.92 -41.47
CA VAL A 454 13.99 -46.68 -41.62
C VAL A 454 15.47 -46.97 -41.38
N GLU A 455 15.78 -47.67 -40.30
CA GLU A 455 17.17 -47.93 -39.91
C GLU A 455 17.31 -49.27 -39.17
N THR A 456 18.49 -49.88 -39.28
CA THR A 456 18.86 -51.04 -38.47
C THR A 456 20.22 -50.77 -37.86
N ILE A 457 20.26 -50.72 -36.53
CA ILE A 457 21.44 -50.36 -35.75
C ILE A 457 21.82 -51.46 -34.77
N ASP A 458 23.09 -51.47 -34.35
CA ASP A 458 23.55 -52.28 -33.22
C ASP A 458 23.31 -51.56 -31.87
N LEU A 459 23.70 -52.20 -30.77
CA LEU A 459 23.61 -51.62 -29.42
C LEU A 459 24.41 -50.32 -29.23
N LEU A 460 25.33 -50.01 -30.13
CA LEU A 460 26.17 -48.81 -30.10
C LEU A 460 25.68 -47.74 -31.09
N GLY A 461 24.50 -47.93 -31.70
CA GLY A 461 23.90 -46.97 -32.62
C GLY A 461 24.53 -46.95 -34.01
N ARG A 462 25.31 -47.96 -34.38
CA ARG A 462 25.99 -48.01 -35.70
C ARG A 462 25.10 -48.69 -36.74
N ASN A 463 25.00 -48.06 -37.90
CA ASN A 463 24.27 -48.58 -39.06
C ASN A 463 24.79 -49.95 -39.54
N PHE A 464 23.89 -50.91 -39.72
CA PHE A 464 24.23 -52.30 -40.08
C PHE A 464 24.19 -52.50 -41.61
N SER A 465 25.33 -52.77 -42.25
CA SER A 465 25.43 -52.84 -43.72
C SER A 465 25.67 -54.25 -44.31
N GLY A 466 25.39 -55.33 -43.56
CA GLY A 466 25.58 -56.69 -44.08
C GLY A 466 24.79 -57.81 -43.39
N ASN A 467 24.74 -58.98 -44.03
CA ASN A 467 24.03 -60.20 -43.57
C ASN A 467 24.78 -60.97 -42.46
N SER A 468 25.44 -60.28 -41.54
CA SER A 468 26.02 -60.94 -40.36
C SER A 468 24.89 -61.53 -39.48
N ILE A 469 25.05 -62.81 -39.13
CA ILE A 469 24.08 -63.69 -38.45
C ILE A 469 24.35 -63.85 -36.95
N GLN A 470 25.29 -63.10 -36.39
CA GLN A 470 25.59 -63.11 -34.96
C GLN A 470 25.65 -61.68 -34.45
N GLU A 471 24.53 -61.19 -33.88
CA GLU A 471 24.43 -60.06 -32.92
C GLU A 471 22.98 -59.57 -32.75
N LEU A 472 22.71 -58.84 -31.66
CA LEU A 472 21.44 -58.15 -31.38
C LEU A 472 21.26 -56.97 -32.33
N LYS A 473 20.12 -56.92 -33.02
CA LYS A 473 19.74 -55.86 -33.95
C LYS A 473 18.57 -55.06 -33.38
N ILE A 474 18.64 -53.74 -33.52
CA ILE A 474 17.56 -52.81 -33.23
C ILE A 474 17.06 -52.29 -34.58
N ILE A 475 15.81 -52.55 -34.91
CA ILE A 475 15.17 -52.16 -36.18
C ILE A 475 14.19 -51.04 -35.88
N ILE A 476 14.40 -49.89 -36.48
CA ILE A 476 13.57 -48.69 -36.33
C ILE A 476 12.68 -48.59 -37.58
N TYR A 477 11.38 -48.42 -37.37
CA TYR A 477 10.39 -48.35 -38.43
C TYR A 477 9.89 -46.92 -38.66
N SER A 478 9.26 -46.70 -39.81
CA SER A 478 8.74 -45.39 -40.24
C SER A 478 7.64 -44.82 -39.36
N ASP A 479 7.05 -45.66 -38.51
CA ASP A 479 6.05 -45.29 -37.50
C ASP A 479 6.66 -45.06 -36.11
N GLY A 480 7.99 -44.97 -36.02
CA GLY A 480 8.73 -44.77 -34.77
C GLY A 480 8.85 -46.02 -33.89
N SER A 481 8.18 -47.11 -34.25
CA SER A 481 8.27 -48.36 -33.49
C SER A 481 9.66 -48.99 -33.62
N VAL A 482 10.09 -49.69 -32.56
CA VAL A 482 11.41 -50.31 -32.49
C VAL A 482 11.28 -51.81 -32.19
N GLU A 483 11.84 -52.65 -33.06
CA GLU A 483 11.93 -54.10 -32.86
C GLU A 483 13.37 -54.50 -32.49
N LYS A 484 13.53 -55.31 -31.43
CA LYS A 484 14.82 -55.89 -31.03
C LYS A 484 14.86 -57.37 -31.43
N LYS A 485 15.78 -57.74 -32.32
CA LYS A 485 15.99 -59.14 -32.76
C LYS A 485 17.35 -59.67 -32.33
N TYR A 486 17.37 -60.79 -31.63
CA TYR A 486 18.59 -61.50 -31.25
C TYR A 486 18.61 -62.90 -31.87
N TYR A 487 19.71 -63.28 -32.52
CA TYR A 487 19.89 -64.61 -33.10
C TYR A 487 20.91 -65.41 -32.27
N LEU A 488 20.46 -66.47 -31.62
CA LEU A 488 21.31 -67.50 -31.01
C LEU A 488 21.49 -68.64 -32.02
N ASN A 489 22.71 -68.87 -32.50
CA ASN A 489 23.02 -70.11 -33.21
C ASN A 489 23.12 -71.24 -32.19
N HIS A 490 22.26 -72.26 -32.32
CA HIS A 490 22.55 -73.59 -31.81
C HIS A 490 23.08 -74.48 -32.93
#